data_AF-A0A382MIS6-F1
#
_entry.id   AF-A0A382MIS6-F1
#
_cell.length_a   1.000
_cell.length_b   1.000
_cell.length_c   1.000
_cell.angle_alpha   90.00
_cell.angle_beta   90.00
_cell.angle_gamma   90.00
#
_symmetry.space_group_name_H-M   'P 1'
#
loop_
_entity.id
_entity.type
_entity.pdbx_description
1 polymer ?
#
loop_
_entity_poly.entity_id
_entity_poly.type
_entity_poly.pdbx_seq_one_letter_code
_entity_poly.pdbx_strand_id
1 'polypeptide(L)'
;MSSKLTIGTVNVAPGEKAYGGIETNTSVFGEKEIIPIIVVRGKKDGPILWLNGATHGDEPEGPYSIFMALDDIDPESLAGTVVAVPVMNV
;
A
#
# COMPACT_ATOMS: atom_id res chain seq x y z
N MET A 1 -9.84 10.40 19.01
CA MET A 1 -9.65 9.19 18.16
C MET A 1 -9.37 9.67 16.76
N SER A 2 -8.22 9.34 16.19
CA SER A 2 -7.87 9.76 14.82
C SER A 2 -8.80 9.04 13.83
N SER A 3 -9.39 9.78 12.89
CA SER A 3 -10.36 9.25 11.91
C SER A 3 -9.72 8.19 11.02
N LYS A 4 -10.53 7.27 10.46
CA LYS A 4 -10.06 6.28 9.47
C LYS A 4 -9.37 6.98 8.31
N LEU A 5 -8.26 6.42 7.85
CA LEU A 5 -7.52 6.88 6.68
C LEU A 5 -8.00 6.08 5.48
N THR A 6 -8.29 6.75 4.38
CA THR A 6 -8.76 6.11 3.13
C THR A 6 -7.75 6.39 2.01
N ILE A 7 -7.27 5.34 1.36
CA ILE A 7 -6.37 5.41 0.19
C ILE A 7 -6.87 4.41 -0.84
N GLY A 8 -7.29 4.88 -2.01
CA GLY A 8 -7.98 4.03 -2.99
C GLY A 8 -9.20 3.36 -2.35
N THR A 9 -9.27 2.03 -2.46
CA THR A 9 -10.31 1.21 -1.81
C THR A 9 -9.99 0.82 -0.36
N VAL A 10 -8.80 1.15 0.14
CA VAL A 10 -8.34 0.77 1.48
C VAL A 10 -8.86 1.75 2.52
N ASN A 11 -9.49 1.22 3.57
CA ASN A 11 -9.83 1.96 4.79
C ASN A 11 -9.06 1.35 5.97
N VAL A 12 -8.27 2.15 6.67
CA VAL A 12 -7.37 1.66 7.72
C VAL A 12 -7.44 2.52 9.00
N ALA A 13 -7.68 1.87 10.14
CA ALA A 13 -7.64 2.53 11.45
C ALA A 13 -6.19 2.58 11.99
N PRO A 14 -5.90 3.42 13.00
CA PRO A 14 -4.59 3.40 13.66
C PRO A 14 -4.26 2.02 14.26
N GLY A 15 -3.06 1.51 13.98
CA GLY A 15 -2.62 0.18 14.43
C GLY A 15 -3.01 -0.98 13.52
N GLU A 16 -3.55 -0.71 12.32
CA GLU A 16 -4.01 -1.75 11.40
C GLU A 16 -3.17 -1.85 10.12
N LYS A 17 -3.19 -3.04 9.52
CA LYS A 17 -2.71 -3.34 8.16
C LYS A 17 -3.90 -3.75 7.31
N ALA A 18 -4.02 -3.19 6.12
CA ALA A 18 -5.12 -3.46 5.20
C ALA A 18 -4.65 -3.52 3.74
N TYR A 19 -5.41 -4.22 2.91
CA TYR A 19 -5.12 -4.50 1.51
C TYR A 19 -6.23 -3.96 0.63
N GLY A 20 -5.89 -3.54 -0.59
CA GLY A 20 -6.86 -3.09 -1.58
C GLY A 20 -6.15 -2.60 -2.82
N GLY A 21 -6.68 -1.56 -3.44
CA GLY A 21 -6.13 -1.06 -4.68
C GLY A 21 -6.57 0.35 -5.03
N ILE A 22 -5.87 0.91 -6.00
CA ILE A 22 -6.24 2.14 -6.68
C ILE A 22 -6.85 1.73 -8.01
N GLU A 23 -8.14 1.99 -8.19
CA GLU A 23 -8.81 1.78 -9.47
C GLU A 23 -8.26 2.77 -10.50
N THR A 24 -7.96 2.29 -11.70
CA THR A 24 -7.42 3.08 -12.79
C THR A 24 -8.41 3.13 -13.96
N ASN A 25 -8.13 2.46 -15.07
CA ASN A 25 -8.96 2.45 -16.26
C ASN A 25 -9.80 1.17 -16.35
N THR A 26 -10.70 1.17 -17.33
CA THR A 26 -11.35 -0.06 -17.79
C THR A 26 -10.59 -0.58 -19.00
N SER A 27 -10.18 -1.85 -18.96
CA SER A 27 -9.47 -2.51 -20.04
C SER A 27 -10.35 -2.66 -21.28
N VAL A 28 -9.75 -3.02 -22.41
CA VAL A 28 -10.47 -3.31 -23.67
C VAL A 28 -11.48 -4.46 -23.55
N PHE A 29 -11.34 -5.29 -22.50
CA PHE A 29 -12.25 -6.38 -22.17
C PHE A 29 -13.38 -5.97 -21.20
N GLY A 30 -13.42 -4.69 -20.80
CA GLY A 30 -14.46 -4.18 -19.89
C GLY A 30 -14.17 -4.39 -18.40
N GLU A 31 -12.97 -4.88 -18.06
CA GLU A 31 -12.55 -5.13 -16.68
C GLU A 31 -11.91 -3.89 -16.06
N LYS A 32 -12.10 -3.65 -14.76
CA LYS A 32 -11.38 -2.57 -14.07
C LYS A 32 -9.93 -2.98 -13.81
N GLU A 33 -8.99 -2.14 -14.22
CA GLU A 33 -7.58 -2.25 -13.87
C GLU A 33 -7.35 -1.65 -12.48
N ILE A 34 -6.63 -2.39 -11.64
CA ILE A 34 -6.40 -2.04 -10.24
C ILE A 34 -4.91 -2.15 -9.94
N ILE A 35 -4.32 -1.06 -9.45
CA ILE A 35 -2.96 -1.08 -8.89
C ILE A 35 -3.07 -1.57 -7.44
N PRO A 36 -2.50 -2.74 -7.08
CA PRO A 36 -2.62 -3.29 -5.74
C PRO A 36 -1.80 -2.48 -4.74
N ILE A 37 -2.42 -2.16 -3.60
CA ILE A 37 -1.75 -1.45 -2.50
C ILE A 37 -1.95 -2.16 -1.16
N ILE A 38 -0.96 -2.00 -0.29
CA ILE A 38 -0.97 -2.45 1.11
C ILE A 38 -0.72 -1.23 1.98
N VAL A 39 -1.59 -0.98 2.95
CA VAL A 39 -1.46 0.17 3.85
C VAL A 39 -1.25 -0.34 5.26
N VAL A 40 -0.16 0.09 5.89
CA VAL A 40 0.14 -0.15 7.30
C VAL A 40 0.10 1.19 8.04
N ARG A 41 -0.86 1.36 8.94
CA ARG A 41 -1.03 2.60 9.69
C ARG A 41 -0.60 2.40 11.13
N GLY A 42 0.38 3.19 11.56
CA GLY A 42 0.84 3.21 12.95
C GLY A 42 -0.21 3.76 13.91
N LYS A 43 -0.11 3.37 15.19
CA LYS A 43 -0.93 3.97 16.27
C LYS A 43 -0.59 5.43 16.56
N LYS A 44 0.67 5.81 16.31
CA LYS A 44 1.17 7.17 16.53
C LYS A 44 1.04 7.96 15.24
N ASP A 45 0.60 9.21 15.34
CA ASP A 45 0.57 10.11 14.19
C ASP A 45 1.99 10.37 13.67
N GLY A 46 2.12 10.60 12.36
CA GLY A 46 3.41 10.75 11.68
C GLY A 46 3.24 10.90 10.17
N PRO A 47 4.33 10.90 9.39
CA PRO A 47 4.29 11.07 7.95
C PRO A 47 3.67 9.87 7.24
N ILE A 48 3.30 10.06 5.96
CA ILE A 48 2.91 8.97 5.07
C ILE A 48 4.07 8.71 4.10
N LEU A 49 4.62 7.50 4.13
CA LEU A 49 5.69 7.04 3.24
C LEU A 49 5.11 6.12 2.17
N TRP A 50 5.45 6.37 0.92
CA TRP A 50 5.08 5.51 -0.21
C TRP A 50 6.29 4.69 -0.67
N LEU A 51 6.10 3.37 -0.82
CA LEU A 51 7.09 2.44 -1.34
C LEU A 51 6.57 1.86 -2.66
N ASN A 52 7.27 2.10 -3.76
CA ASN A 52 6.84 1.67 -5.09
C ASN A 52 7.83 0.67 -5.67
N GLY A 53 7.32 -0.47 -6.15
CA GLY A 53 8.08 -1.52 -6.82
C GLY A 53 7.53 -1.81 -8.22
N ALA A 54 8.33 -2.51 -9.03
CA ALA A 54 8.01 -2.89 -10.41
C ALA A 54 7.34 -1.75 -11.20
N THR A 55 8.06 -0.62 -11.29
CA THR A 55 7.67 0.46 -12.22
C THR A 55 7.89 -0.01 -13.67
N HIS A 56 8.92 -0.82 -13.89
CA HIS A 56 8.95 -1.76 -15.00
C HIS A 56 8.59 -3.17 -14.51
N GLY A 57 7.87 -3.93 -15.33
CA GLY A 57 7.31 -5.23 -14.94
C GLY A 57 8.35 -6.35 -14.80
N ASP A 58 9.59 -6.12 -15.23
CA ASP A 58 10.70 -7.07 -15.23
C ASP A 58 11.73 -6.80 -14.11
N GLU A 59 11.41 -5.92 -13.15
CA GLU A 59 12.27 -5.55 -12.02
C GLU A 59 11.71 -6.08 -10.67
N PRO A 60 11.91 -7.38 -10.33
CA PRO A 60 11.29 -8.03 -9.17
C PRO A 60 11.90 -7.69 -7.81
N GLU A 61 13.11 -7.11 -7.77
CA GLU A 61 13.85 -6.83 -6.54
C GLU A 61 13.14 -5.80 -5.66
N GLY A 62 12.53 -4.78 -6.28
CA GLY A 62 11.71 -3.77 -5.61
C GLY A 62 10.49 -4.39 -4.89
N PRO A 63 9.59 -5.09 -5.59
CA PRO A 63 8.48 -5.82 -4.98
C PRO A 63 8.91 -6.74 -3.84
N TYR A 64 9.99 -7.53 -4.05
CA TYR A 64 10.50 -8.45 -3.03
C TYR A 64 10.96 -7.71 -1.77
N SER A 65 11.69 -6.61 -1.93
CA SER A 65 12.15 -5.77 -0.82
C SER A 65 11.00 -5.12 -0.06
N ILE A 66 9.93 -4.71 -0.77
CA ILE A 66 8.71 -4.18 -0.16
C ILE A 66 8.06 -5.21 0.75
N PHE A 67 7.92 -6.47 0.29
CA PHE A 67 7.34 -7.52 1.13
C PHE A 67 8.18 -7.80 2.37
N MET A 68 9.51 -7.89 2.23
CA MET A 68 10.40 -8.04 3.40
C MET A 68 10.25 -6.87 4.40
N ALA A 69 10.23 -5.63 3.91
CA ALA A 69 10.06 -4.47 4.77
C ALA A 69 8.71 -4.48 5.51
N LEU A 70 7.64 -4.94 4.84
CA LEU A 70 6.30 -5.04 5.43
C LEU A 70 6.15 -6.15 6.48
N ASP A 71 7.04 -7.15 6.48
CA ASP A 71 7.09 -8.19 7.51
C ASP A 71 7.79 -7.71 8.78
N ASP A 72 8.71 -6.75 8.65
CA ASP A 72 9.43 -6.13 9.78
C ASP A 72 8.67 -4.96 10.44
N ILE A 73 7.60 -4.45 9.81
CA ILE A 73 6.84 -3.32 10.35
C ILE A 73 5.76 -3.81 11.32
N ASP A 74 5.89 -3.39 12.58
CA ASP A 74 4.85 -3.52 13.61
C ASP A 74 4.00 -2.23 13.69
N PRO A 75 2.68 -2.27 13.36
CA PRO A 75 1.78 -1.11 13.45
C PRO A 75 1.64 -0.51 14.85
N GLU A 76 1.89 -1.30 15.90
CA GLU A 76 1.79 -0.84 17.28
C GLU A 76 2.93 0.13 17.65
N SER A 77 4.11 -0.07 17.04
CA SER A 77 5.31 0.73 17.31
C SER A 77 5.50 1.88 16.32
N LEU A 78 4.94 1.77 15.11
CA LEU A 78 5.07 2.72 13.99
C LEU A 78 4.45 4.10 14.29
N ALA A 79 5.14 5.16 13.85
CA ALA A 79 4.62 6.52 13.78
C ALA A 79 4.41 6.94 12.33
N GLY A 80 3.17 7.20 11.94
CA GLY A 80 2.79 7.51 10.57
C GLY A 80 2.13 6.35 9.84
N THR A 81 2.30 6.30 8.51
CA THR A 81 1.68 5.28 7.64
C THR A 81 2.63 4.90 6.53
N VAL A 82 2.72 3.60 6.22
CA VAL A 82 3.40 3.09 5.04
C VAL A 82 2.34 2.65 4.02
N VAL A 83 2.46 3.15 2.80
CA VAL A 83 1.65 2.73 1.65
C VAL A 83 2.59 2.04 0.68
N ALA A 84 2.44 0.73 0.56
CA ALA A 84 3.25 -0.09 -0.32
C ALA A 84 2.47 -0.38 -1.61
N VAL A 85 3.13 -0.17 -2.74
CA VAL A 85 2.68 -0.49 -4.09
C VAL A 85 3.71 -1.48 -4.67
N PRO A 86 3.56 -2.80 -4.40
CA PRO A 86 4.57 -3.77 -4.83
C PRO A 86 4.72 -3.83 -6.34
N VAL A 87 3.62 -3.63 -7.08
CA VAL A 87 3.60 -3.62 -8.55
C VAL A 87 2.87 -2.36 -9.01
N MET A 88 3.63 -1.37 -9.46
CA MET A 88 3.09 -0.10 -9.93
C MET A 88 2.53 -0.20 -11.36
N ASN A 89 3.27 -0.88 -12.24
CA ASN A 89 2.92 -1.03 -13.64
C ASN A 89 2.30 -2.41 -13.85
N VAL A 90 0.97 -2.45 -13.78
CA VAL A 90 0.13 -3.64 -13.93
C VAL A 90 -0.36 -3.81 -15.36
#